data_AF-A0A2N5K5J9-F1
#
_entry.id   AF-A0A2N5K5J9-F1
#
_cell.length_a   1.000
_cell.length_b   1.000
_cell.length_c   1.000
_cell.angle_alpha   90.00
_cell.angle_beta   90.00
_cell.angle_gamma   90.00
#
_symmetry.space_group_name_H-M   'P 1'
#
loop_
_entity.id
_entity.type
_entity.pdbx_description
1 polymer ?
#
loop_
_entity_poly.entity_id
_entity_poly.type
_entity_poly.pdbx_seq_one_letter_code
_entity_poly.pdbx_strand_id
1 'polypeptide(L)'
;MNTADAAEQQRYWQLHEERALAVLTIPEQRRFDVQEVGITTPGRARIHTSFPWENGGELTMETRIRRFEGRQLCIPCFERAETR
;
A
#
# COMPACT_ATOMS: atom_id res chain seq x y z
N MET A 1 -1.69 -24.31 19.83
CA MET A 1 -2.87 -23.48 19.53
C MET A 1 -2.88 -22.37 20.57
N ASN A 2 -2.52 -21.15 20.18
CA ASN A 2 -2.39 -20.00 21.11
C ASN A 2 -3.54 -19.03 20.82
N THR A 3 -4.71 -19.33 21.39
CA THR A 3 -5.93 -18.56 21.17
C THR A 3 -6.33 -17.92 22.49
N ALA A 4 -6.46 -16.60 22.50
CA ALA A 4 -6.87 -15.85 23.67
C ALA A 4 -8.32 -16.18 24.07
N ASP A 5 -8.57 -16.35 25.36
CA ASP A 5 -9.91 -16.50 25.92
C ASP A 5 -10.70 -15.17 25.88
N ALA A 6 -11.99 -15.22 26.21
CA ALA A 6 -12.86 -14.04 26.13
C ALA A 6 -12.42 -12.90 27.07
N ALA A 7 -11.86 -13.22 28.25
CA ALA A 7 -11.40 -12.22 29.19
C ALA A 7 -10.09 -11.57 28.71
N GLU A 8 -9.20 -12.37 28.13
CA GLU A 8 -7.97 -11.90 27.49
C GLU A 8 -8.26 -11.00 26.29
N GLN A 9 -9.24 -11.37 25.46
CA GLN A 9 -9.70 -10.53 24.34
C GLN A 9 -10.28 -9.20 24.81
N GLN A 10 -11.14 -9.23 25.83
CA GLN A 10 -11.73 -8.02 26.40
C GLN A 10 -10.66 -7.09 26.99
N ARG A 11 -9.74 -7.66 27.75
CA ARG A 11 -8.61 -6.91 28.34
C ARG A 11 -7.71 -6.32 27.26
N TYR A 12 -7.46 -7.06 26.19
CA TYR A 12 -6.70 -6.57 25.05
C TYR A 12 -7.33 -5.31 24.47
N TRP A 13 -8.64 -5.33 24.21
CA TRP A 13 -9.32 -4.18 23.61
C TRP A 13 -9.33 -2.95 24.50
N GLN A 14 -9.51 -3.13 25.81
CA GLN A 14 -9.39 -2.03 26.78
C GLN A 14 -8.01 -1.38 26.73
N LEU A 15 -6.95 -2.18 26.83
CA LEU A 15 -5.58 -1.67 26.78
C LEU A 15 -5.23 -1.06 25.42
N HIS A 16 -5.78 -1.61 24.33
CA HIS A 16 -5.59 -1.11 22.99
C HIS A 16 -6.21 0.29 22.83
N GLU A 17 -7.45 0.47 23.29
CA GLU A 17 -8.14 1.77 23.28
C GLU A 17 -7.41 2.81 24.14
N GLU A 18 -7.07 2.45 25.39
CA GLU A 18 -6.33 3.33 26.31
C GLU A 18 -5.02 3.83 25.68
N ARG A 19 -4.24 2.92 25.07
CA ARG A 19 -2.98 3.27 24.42
C ARG A 19 -3.18 4.11 23.16
N ALA A 20 -4.16 3.78 22.33
CA ALA A 20 -4.45 4.51 21.11
C ALA A 20 -4.78 5.98 21.42
N LEU A 21 -5.58 6.21 22.47
CA LEU A 21 -5.93 7.55 22.92
C LEU A 21 -4.77 8.27 23.61
N ALA A 22 -3.96 7.57 24.40
CA ALA A 22 -2.81 8.16 25.08
C ALA A 22 -1.81 8.81 24.11
N VAL A 23 -1.62 8.25 22.91
CA VAL A 23 -0.72 8.82 21.88
C VAL A 23 -1.19 10.22 21.42
N LEU A 24 -2.49 10.50 21.49
CA LEU A 24 -3.06 11.78 21.07
C LEU A 24 -2.76 12.92 22.05
N THR A 25 -2.44 12.60 23.31
CA THR A 25 -2.18 13.59 24.37
C THR A 25 -0.69 13.83 24.63
N ILE A 26 0.20 13.11 23.95
CA ILE A 26 1.65 13.30 24.05
C ILE A 26 2.02 14.67 23.45
N PRO A 27 2.76 15.54 24.17
CA PRO A 27 3.27 16.79 23.62
C PRO A 27 4.09 16.57 22.35
N GLU A 28 3.94 17.43 21.35
CA GLU A 28 4.60 17.30 20.04
C GLU A 28 6.12 17.14 20.15
N GLN A 29 6.77 17.87 21.07
CA GLN A 29 8.23 17.84 21.29
C GLN A 29 8.72 16.51 21.88
N ARG A 30 7.82 15.71 22.47
CA ARG A 30 8.12 14.34 22.93
C ARG A 30 7.67 13.28 21.94
N ARG A 31 6.81 13.64 20.98
CA ARG A 31 6.21 12.73 20.01
C ARG A 31 7.03 12.66 18.72
N PHE A 32 7.65 13.77 18.32
CA PHE A 32 8.38 13.89 17.06
C PHE A 32 9.73 14.56 17.27
N ASP A 33 10.75 14.00 16.61
CA ASP A 33 12.03 14.67 16.40
C ASP A 33 12.02 15.34 15.02
N VAL A 34 12.20 16.66 15.00
CA VAL A 34 12.23 17.45 13.76
C VAL A 34 13.65 17.94 13.53
N GLN A 35 14.21 17.61 12.37
CA GLN A 35 15.56 17.99 11.97
C GLN A 35 15.59 18.43 10.50
N GLU A 36 16.46 19.37 10.17
CA GLU A 36 16.74 19.71 8.79
C GLU A 36 17.52 18.59 8.11
N VAL A 37 17.09 18.19 6.92
CA VAL A 37 17.73 17.14 6.12
C VAL A 37 18.06 17.66 4.73
N GLY A 38 19.29 17.42 4.28
CA GLY A 38 19.74 17.71 2.92
C GLY A 38 19.35 16.59 1.96
N ILE A 39 18.06 16.49 1.61
CA ILE A 39 17.59 15.52 0.61
C ILE A 39 17.24 16.21 -0.70
N THR A 40 17.47 15.52 -1.82
CA THR A 40 16.89 15.94 -3.10
C THR A 40 15.45 15.47 -3.14
N THR A 41 14.50 16.40 -3.20
CA THR A 41 13.08 16.07 -3.33
C THR A 41 12.86 15.23 -4.60
N PRO A 42 12.13 14.10 -4.53
CA PRO A 42 11.77 13.37 -5.73
C PRO A 42 10.99 14.29 -6.68
N GLY A 43 11.22 14.13 -7.98
CA GLY A 43 10.45 14.85 -8.99
C GLY A 43 8.94 14.58 -8.84
N ARG A 44 8.11 15.49 -9.36
CA ARG A 44 6.65 15.30 -9.36
C ARG A 44 6.29 13.97 -10.04
N ALA A 45 5.30 13.29 -9.46
CA ALA A 45 4.73 12.09 -10.07
C ALA A 45 4.24 12.41 -11.50
N ARG A 46 4.62 11.58 -12.46
CA ARG A 46 4.18 11.72 -13.85
C ARG A 46 2.78 11.15 -14.00
N ILE A 47 1.91 11.86 -14.70
CA ILE A 47 0.63 11.31 -15.17
C ILE A 47 0.94 10.44 -16.39
N HIS A 48 0.65 9.16 -16.28
CA HIS A 48 0.84 8.19 -17.35
C HIS A 48 -0.47 7.98 -18.10
N THR A 49 -0.37 7.72 -19.40
CA THR A 49 -1.53 7.42 -20.24
C THR A 49 -2.19 6.12 -19.79
N SER A 50 -3.52 6.06 -19.86
CA SER A 50 -4.27 4.84 -19.66
C SER A 50 -4.41 4.09 -20.99
N PHE A 51 -4.04 2.82 -21.02
CA PHE A 51 -4.18 1.94 -22.17
C PHE A 51 -5.24 0.86 -21.91
N PRO A 52 -6.10 0.57 -22.90
CA PRO A 52 -6.95 -0.61 -22.84
C PRO A 52 -6.08 -1.87 -23.00
N TRP A 53 -6.37 -2.93 -22.25
CA TRP A 53 -5.67 -4.21 -22.37
C TRP A 53 -6.60 -5.32 -22.88
N GLU A 54 -6.04 -6.29 -23.59
CA GLU A 54 -6.79 -7.13 -24.52
C GLU A 54 -7.71 -8.21 -23.92
N ASN A 55 -7.54 -8.64 -22.66
CA ASN A 55 -8.44 -9.67 -22.08
C ASN A 55 -9.48 -9.13 -21.09
N GLY A 56 -9.53 -7.82 -20.79
CA GLY A 56 -10.41 -7.32 -19.73
C GLY A 56 -11.07 -5.98 -19.97
N GLY A 57 -10.70 -5.24 -21.02
CA GLY A 57 -11.37 -3.97 -21.39
C GLY A 57 -11.19 -2.81 -20.40
N GLU A 58 -10.65 -3.05 -19.21
CA GLU A 58 -10.30 -2.02 -18.24
C GLU A 58 -9.12 -1.16 -18.71
N LEU A 59 -9.08 0.08 -18.24
CA LEU A 59 -7.96 0.97 -18.48
C LEU A 59 -6.83 0.70 -17.47
N THR A 60 -5.65 0.36 -17.98
CA THR A 60 -4.45 0.15 -17.18
C THR A 60 -3.39 1.21 -17.50
N MET A 61 -2.70 1.70 -16.47
CA MET A 61 -1.61 2.65 -16.63
C MET A 61 -0.54 2.09 -17.58
N GLU A 62 -0.05 2.92 -18.52
CA GLU A 62 0.93 2.53 -19.56
C GLU A 62 2.14 1.77 -18.99
N THR A 63 2.68 2.22 -17.87
CA THR A 63 3.85 1.61 -17.20
C THR A 63 3.56 0.22 -16.62
N ARG A 64 2.29 -0.17 -16.55
CA ARG A 64 1.78 -1.47 -16.07
C ARG A 64 1.25 -2.36 -17.21
N ILE A 65 1.46 -1.98 -18.47
CA ILE A 65 1.22 -2.85 -19.62
C ILE A 65 2.50 -3.62 -19.97
N ARG A 66 2.32 -4.85 -20.45
CA ARG A 66 3.35 -5.73 -21.01
C ARG A 66 2.94 -6.15 -22.42
N ARG A 67 3.92 -6.37 -23.29
CA ARG A 67 3.69 -6.92 -24.64
C ARG A 67 4.03 -8.40 -24.63
N PHE A 68 3.11 -9.24 -25.09
CA PHE A 68 3.30 -10.69 -25.18
C PHE A 68 2.56 -11.22 -26.40
N GLU A 69 3.25 -11.93 -27.29
CA GLU A 69 2.66 -12.49 -28.54
C GLU A 69 1.87 -11.46 -29.38
N GLY A 70 2.37 -10.22 -29.46
CA GLY A 70 1.70 -9.13 -30.17
C GLY A 70 0.58 -8.44 -29.39
N ARG A 71 0.27 -8.93 -28.18
CA ARG A 71 -0.84 -8.47 -27.35
C ARG A 71 -0.41 -7.52 -26.25
N GLN A 72 -1.28 -6.56 -25.90
CA GLN A 72 -1.09 -5.70 -24.72
C GLN A 72 -1.82 -6.27 -23.50
N LEU A 73 -1.07 -6.65 -22.47
CA LEU A 73 -1.58 -7.29 -21.26
C LEU A 73 -1.25 -6.48 -20.00
N CYS A 74 -2.15 -6.45 -19.02
CA CYS A 74 -1.79 -6.00 -17.68
C CYS A 74 -0.88 -7.05 -16.99
N ILE A 75 -0.13 -6.64 -15.96
CA ILE A 75 0.85 -7.49 -15.26
C ILE A 75 0.27 -8.87 -14.85
N PRO A 76 -0.87 -8.98 -14.15
CA PRO A 76 -1.39 -10.28 -13.72
C PRO A 76 -1.74 -11.21 -14.89
N CYS A 77 -2.05 -10.65 -16.04
CA CYS A 77 -2.49 -11.42 -17.20
C CYS A 77 -1.34 -11.87 -18.08
N PHE A 78 -0.27 -11.06 -18.09
CA PHE A 78 1.03 -11.47 -18.58
C PHE A 78 1.55 -12.67 -17.77
N GLU A 79 1.56 -12.58 -16.44
CA GLU A 79 2.02 -13.65 -15.54
C GLU A 79 1.29 -14.99 -15.77
N ARG A 80 -0.02 -14.94 -16.00
CA ARG A 80 -0.81 -16.13 -16.35
C ARG A 80 -0.55 -16.69 -17.74
N ALA A 81 -0.14 -15.84 -18.69
CA ALA A 81 0.13 -16.23 -20.06
C ALA A 81 1.53 -16.80 -20.24
N GLU A 82 2.52 -16.27 -19.51
CA GLU A 82 3.93 -16.71 -19.58
C GLU A 82 4.19 -18.01 -18.83
N THR A 83 3.38 -18.35 -17.82
CA THR A 83 3.54 -19.57 -17.00
C THR A 83 2.86 -20.80 -17.65
N ARG A 84 2.68 -20.80 -18.97
CA ARG A 84 2.07 -21.92 -19.72
C ARG A 84 3.09 -22.74 -20.49
#